data_AF-A0A926PF12-F1
#
_entry.id   AF-A0A926PF12-F1
#
_cell.length_a   1.000
_cell.length_b   1.000
_cell.length_c   1.000
_cell.angle_alpha   90.00
_cell.angle_beta   90.00
_cell.angle_gamma   90.00
#
_symmetry.space_group_name_H-M   'P 1'
#
loop_
_entity.id
_entity.type
_entity.pdbx_description
1 polymer ?
#
loop_
_entity_poly.entity_id
_entity_poly.type
_entity_poly.pdbx_seq_one_letter_code
_entity_poly.pdbx_strand_id
1 'polypeptide(L)'
;MQLLKLAIAFTASLLFLGCTSQPPQTQSPPTPTQSTPTLDTTTLKAAIEELEMLQIKLKSGINPSTYAHLIRNTLPIVERASGEAKAVAAMKSAMAGHQLALKFWQCDRQEGYYKLHECRGKALSGIFAKYPDIKAQAKVDIKNTQPTKISTQVNQEGMLQRIWEKTNADTQTAKRVLAPSPTPQAQQL
;
A
#
# COMPACT_ATOMS: atom_id res chain seq x y z
N MET A 1 -65.22 25.63 -10.56
CA MET A 1 -65.98 26.67 -9.82
C MET A 1 -67.34 26.09 -9.48
N GLN A 2 -67.89 26.41 -8.29
CA GLN A 2 -69.07 25.81 -7.60
C GLN A 2 -68.64 24.84 -6.50
N LEU A 3 -69.08 24.90 -5.24
CA LEU A 3 -70.22 25.60 -4.62
C LEU A 3 -69.89 25.95 -3.16
N LEU A 4 -70.26 27.18 -2.78
CA LEU A 4 -70.36 27.68 -1.41
C LEU A 4 -71.73 27.25 -0.83
N LYS A 5 -71.80 26.86 0.45
CA LYS A 5 -72.97 26.95 1.39
C LYS A 5 -72.56 26.28 2.73
N LEU A 6 -72.14 27.00 3.78
CA LEU A 6 -72.90 27.79 4.78
C LEU A 6 -73.72 26.93 5.76
N ALA A 7 -73.29 26.88 7.03
CA ALA A 7 -74.14 26.70 8.21
C ALA A 7 -73.37 27.07 9.50
N ILE A 8 -74.11 27.57 10.48
CA ILE A 8 -73.72 28.54 11.51
C ILE A 8 -73.52 27.87 12.88
N ALA A 9 -72.61 28.50 13.64
CA ALA A 9 -72.27 28.44 15.06
C ALA A 9 -73.17 27.72 16.08
N PHE A 10 -72.52 27.09 17.07
CA PHE A 10 -72.99 27.11 18.45
C PHE A 10 -71.83 27.30 19.44
N THR A 11 -72.09 28.21 20.37
CA THR A 11 -71.27 28.78 21.44
C THR A 11 -70.94 27.82 22.59
N ALA A 12 -69.76 27.98 23.21
CA ALA A 12 -69.57 27.88 24.66
C ALA A 12 -68.22 28.46 25.09
N SER A 13 -68.25 29.54 25.88
CA SER A 13 -67.10 30.08 26.60
C SER A 13 -66.93 29.30 27.90
N LEU A 14 -65.71 28.81 28.19
CA LEU A 14 -65.27 28.48 29.55
C LEU A 14 -63.80 28.85 29.71
N LEU A 15 -63.57 29.89 30.52
CA LEU A 15 -62.29 30.31 31.09
C LEU A 15 -61.72 29.18 31.95
N PHE A 16 -60.49 28.73 31.72
CA PHE A 16 -59.66 28.14 32.79
C PHE A 16 -58.16 28.33 32.50
N LEU A 17 -57.54 29.11 33.39
CA LEU A 17 -56.26 28.89 34.07
C LEU A 17 -55.06 28.40 33.24
N GLY A 18 -53.99 29.22 33.30
CA GLY A 18 -52.70 28.91 32.73
C GLY A 18 -52.00 27.71 33.35
N CYS A 19 -51.15 27.11 32.52
CA CYS A 19 -49.87 26.51 32.87
C CYS A 19 -49.09 26.42 31.56
N THR A 20 -48.07 27.25 31.35
CA THR A 20 -47.06 26.99 30.32
C THR A 20 -46.19 25.82 30.82
N SER A 21 -46.68 24.59 30.67
CA SER A 21 -45.84 23.40 30.80
C SER A 21 -45.00 23.31 29.54
N GLN A 22 -43.77 23.80 29.65
CA GLN A 22 -42.69 23.51 28.72
C GLN A 22 -42.68 21.99 28.48
N PRO A 23 -42.79 21.49 27.22
CA PRO A 23 -42.72 20.06 26.99
C PRO A 23 -41.36 19.58 27.52
N PRO A 24 -41.29 18.40 28.16
CA PRO A 24 -40.00 17.78 28.42
C PRO A 24 -39.31 17.71 27.06
N GLN A 25 -38.16 18.36 26.93
CA GLN A 25 -37.24 18.04 25.84
C GLN A 25 -36.96 16.55 26.00
N THR A 26 -37.68 15.75 25.21
CA THR A 26 -37.32 14.36 25.00
C THR A 26 -35.96 14.48 24.35
N GLN A 27 -34.90 14.24 25.14
CA GLN A 27 -33.58 14.05 24.58
C GLN A 27 -33.75 12.89 23.62
N SER A 28 -33.73 13.19 22.32
CA SER A 28 -33.62 12.16 21.30
C SER A 28 -32.48 11.25 21.76
N PRO A 29 -32.69 9.92 21.83
CA PRO A 29 -31.60 9.03 22.14
C PRO A 29 -30.42 9.41 21.23
N PRO A 30 -29.20 9.53 21.76
CA PRO A 30 -28.06 9.92 20.94
C PRO A 30 -28.06 9.01 19.72
N THR A 31 -28.19 9.63 18.55
CA THR A 31 -28.07 8.92 17.27
C THR A 31 -26.87 8.01 17.42
N PRO A 32 -27.01 6.68 17.30
CA PRO A 32 -25.87 5.79 17.47
C PRO A 32 -24.83 6.29 16.49
N THR A 33 -23.71 6.78 17.03
CA THR A 33 -22.58 7.19 16.20
C THR A 33 -22.22 5.93 15.45
N GLN A 34 -22.61 5.88 14.18
CA GLN A 34 -22.31 4.77 13.29
C GLN A 34 -20.79 4.72 13.27
N SER A 35 -20.25 3.83 14.10
CA SER A 35 -18.82 3.71 14.28
C SER A 35 -18.33 3.18 12.96
N THR A 36 -17.76 4.06 12.14
CA THR A 36 -17.11 3.65 10.90
C THR A 36 -16.18 2.51 11.28
N PRO A 37 -16.28 1.32 10.66
CA PRO A 37 -15.41 0.21 10.99
C PRO A 37 -13.98 0.73 10.96
N THR A 38 -13.30 0.68 12.11
CA THR A 38 -11.88 1.03 12.14
C THR A 38 -11.20 -0.01 11.27
N LEU A 39 -10.67 0.43 10.12
CA LEU A 39 -9.96 -0.45 9.20
C LEU A 39 -8.84 -1.13 9.98
N ASP A 40 -8.93 -2.44 10.19
CA ASP A 40 -7.87 -3.19 10.86
C ASP A 40 -6.63 -3.15 9.98
N THR A 41 -5.65 -2.34 10.39
CA THR A 41 -4.37 -2.16 9.69
C THR A 41 -3.25 -2.98 10.33
N THR A 42 -3.55 -3.83 11.31
CA THR A 42 -2.54 -4.56 12.09
C THR A 42 -1.68 -5.45 11.20
N THR A 43 -2.32 -6.24 10.34
CA THR A 43 -1.62 -7.16 9.42
C THR A 43 -0.79 -6.41 8.38
N LEU A 44 -1.29 -5.28 7.88
CA LEU A 44 -0.59 -4.43 6.93
C LEU A 44 0.62 -3.72 7.56
N LYS A 45 0.51 -3.23 8.80
CA LYS A 45 1.64 -2.64 9.54
C LYS A 45 2.75 -3.66 9.76
N ALA A 46 2.41 -4.86 10.24
CA ALA A 46 3.37 -5.94 10.43
C ALA A 46 4.10 -6.31 9.13
N ALA A 47 3.38 -6.37 8.00
CA ALA A 47 4.00 -6.66 6.71
C ALA A 47 4.93 -5.54 6.21
N ILE A 48 4.60 -4.26 6.47
CA ILE A 48 5.48 -3.13 6.17
C ILE A 48 6.74 -3.20 7.04
N GLU A 49 6.60 -3.48 8.33
CA GLU A 49 7.72 -3.63 9.27
C GLU A 49 8.68 -4.75 8.84
N GLU A 50 8.17 -5.90 8.41
CA GLU A 50 8.98 -7.00 7.89
C GLU A 50 9.76 -6.61 6.62
N LEU A 51 9.15 -5.83 5.71
CA LEU A 51 9.84 -5.29 4.55
C LEU A 51 10.89 -4.24 4.93
N GLU A 52 10.64 -3.41 5.94
CA GLU A 52 11.64 -2.48 6.48
C GLU A 52 12.82 -3.24 7.13
N MET A 53 12.54 -4.32 7.86
CA MET A 53 13.58 -5.19 8.42
C MET A 53 14.42 -5.88 7.35
N LEU A 54 13.80 -6.32 6.26
CA LEU A 54 14.50 -6.87 5.10
C LEU A 54 15.45 -5.83 4.48
N GLN A 55 14.99 -4.59 4.31
CA GLN A 55 15.79 -3.45 3.83
C GLN A 55 16.99 -3.15 4.73
N ILE A 56 16.79 -3.17 6.06
CA ILE A 56 17.87 -2.95 7.03
C ILE A 56 18.93 -4.05 6.91
N LYS A 57 18.49 -5.32 6.83
CA LYS A 57 19.42 -6.45 6.67
C LYS A 57 20.22 -6.34 5.37
N LEU A 58 19.57 -5.97 4.26
CA LEU A 58 20.25 -5.73 2.98
C LEU A 58 21.39 -4.71 3.10
N LYS A 59 21.15 -3.59 3.80
CA LYS A 59 22.18 -2.57 4.05
C LYS A 59 23.36 -3.06 4.90
N SER A 60 23.11 -4.01 5.81
CA SER A 60 24.17 -4.63 6.63
C SER A 60 25.02 -5.66 5.87
N GLY A 61 24.66 -5.98 4.63
CA GLY A 61 25.29 -7.05 3.85
C GLY A 61 24.69 -8.41 4.19
N ILE A 62 24.20 -9.13 3.17
CA ILE A 62 23.66 -10.48 3.32
C ILE A 62 24.16 -11.37 2.18
N ASN A 63 24.22 -12.67 2.43
CA ASN A 63 24.45 -13.65 1.38
C ASN A 63 23.10 -14.10 0.73
N PRO A 64 23.14 -14.70 -0.47
CA PRO A 64 21.93 -15.15 -1.18
C PRO A 64 21.06 -16.14 -0.40
N SER A 65 21.66 -17.01 0.43
CA SER A 65 20.94 -18.02 1.20
C SER A 65 20.11 -17.37 2.31
N THR A 66 20.73 -16.48 3.08
CA THR A 66 20.04 -15.68 4.11
C THR A 66 18.95 -14.82 3.47
N TYR A 67 19.22 -14.20 2.32
CA TYR A 67 18.20 -13.42 1.61
C TYR A 67 17.00 -14.26 1.19
N ALA A 68 17.23 -15.46 0.64
CA ALA A 68 16.17 -16.38 0.27
C ALA A 68 15.32 -16.81 1.47
N HIS A 69 15.96 -17.06 2.61
CA HIS A 69 15.29 -17.41 3.85
C HIS A 69 14.39 -16.27 4.35
N LEU A 70 14.91 -15.04 4.38
CA LEU A 70 14.13 -13.87 4.79
C LEU A 70 12.91 -13.65 3.89
N ILE A 71 13.10 -13.71 2.56
CA ILE A 71 11.99 -13.60 1.60
C ILE A 71 10.91 -14.66 1.86
N ARG A 72 11.32 -15.91 2.13
CA ARG A 72 10.38 -17.01 2.42
C ARG A 72 9.55 -16.75 3.68
N ASN A 73 10.15 -16.14 4.70
CA ASN A 73 9.46 -15.85 5.96
C ASN A 73 8.55 -14.60 5.84
N THR A 74 8.99 -13.59 5.10
CA THR A 74 8.24 -12.34 4.91
C THR A 74 7.04 -12.51 3.97
N LEU A 75 7.16 -13.33 2.92
CA LEU A 75 6.10 -13.54 1.92
C LEU A 75 4.72 -13.88 2.52
N PRO A 76 4.57 -14.90 3.40
CA PRO A 76 3.25 -15.24 3.94
C PRO A 76 2.66 -14.16 4.86
N ILE A 77 3.46 -13.22 5.37
CA ILE A 77 2.99 -12.07 6.16
C ILE A 77 2.41 -11.03 5.19
N VAL A 78 3.13 -10.74 4.10
CA VAL A 78 2.68 -9.84 3.02
C VAL A 78 1.41 -10.35 2.33
N GLU A 79 1.28 -11.66 2.12
CA GLU A 79 0.10 -12.27 1.48
C GLU A 79 -1.17 -12.16 2.33
N ARG A 80 -1.03 -12.22 3.66
CA ARG A 80 -2.13 -12.11 4.62
C ARG A 80 -2.49 -10.68 4.99
N ALA A 81 -1.67 -9.70 4.61
CA ALA A 81 -1.92 -8.30 4.91
C ALA A 81 -3.17 -7.78 4.18
N SER A 82 -4.01 -7.09 4.96
CA SER A 82 -5.24 -6.45 4.53
C SER A 82 -5.33 -5.04 5.13
N GLY A 83 -6.14 -4.18 4.51
CA GLY A 83 -6.26 -2.78 4.92
C GLY A 83 -6.40 -1.87 3.70
N GLU A 84 -5.79 -0.69 3.78
CA GLU A 84 -5.91 0.33 2.74
C GLU A 84 -5.31 -0.18 1.42
N ALA A 85 -6.08 -0.10 0.34
CA ALA A 85 -5.78 -0.79 -0.92
C ALA A 85 -4.48 -0.31 -1.58
N LYS A 86 -4.19 0.99 -1.53
CA LYS A 86 -2.97 1.57 -2.10
C LYS A 86 -1.73 1.15 -1.31
N ALA A 87 -1.81 1.10 0.01
CA ALA A 87 -0.75 0.61 0.89
C ALA A 87 -0.49 -0.88 0.68
N VAL A 88 -1.57 -1.70 0.61
CA VAL A 88 -1.46 -3.13 0.29
C VAL A 88 -0.83 -3.34 -1.09
N ALA A 89 -1.23 -2.58 -2.11
CA ALA A 89 -0.67 -2.67 -3.45
C ALA A 89 0.82 -2.31 -3.48
N ALA A 90 1.22 -1.23 -2.80
CA ALA A 90 2.62 -0.81 -2.70
C ALA A 90 3.47 -1.87 -1.97
N MET A 91 3.00 -2.39 -0.84
CA MET A 91 3.66 -3.46 -0.09
C MET A 91 3.82 -4.75 -0.94
N LYS A 92 2.77 -5.19 -1.64
CA LYS A 92 2.85 -6.35 -2.57
C LYS A 92 3.82 -6.08 -3.72
N SER A 93 3.86 -4.85 -4.22
CA SER A 93 4.82 -4.43 -5.24
C SER A 93 6.27 -4.56 -4.75
N ALA A 94 6.56 -4.13 -3.52
CA ALA A 94 7.88 -4.26 -2.91
C ALA A 94 8.30 -5.74 -2.79
N MET A 95 7.43 -6.61 -2.28
CA MET A 95 7.70 -8.04 -2.15
C MET A 95 7.96 -8.70 -3.52
N ALA A 96 7.18 -8.36 -4.54
CA ALA A 96 7.40 -8.86 -5.90
C ALA A 96 8.79 -8.45 -6.45
N GLY A 97 9.24 -7.22 -6.16
CA GLY A 97 10.58 -6.77 -6.52
C GLY A 97 11.68 -7.56 -5.79
N HIS A 98 11.52 -7.84 -4.50
CA HIS A 98 12.45 -8.67 -3.74
C HIS A 98 12.54 -10.10 -4.29
N GLN A 99 11.43 -10.71 -4.70
CA GLN A 99 11.42 -12.02 -5.36
C GLN A 99 12.16 -12.00 -6.70
N LEU A 100 12.02 -10.93 -7.50
CA LEU A 100 12.77 -10.76 -8.75
C LEU A 100 14.27 -10.59 -8.50
N ALA A 101 14.66 -9.79 -7.49
CA ALA A 101 16.06 -9.67 -7.07
C ALA A 101 16.65 -11.02 -6.68
N LEU A 102 15.91 -11.84 -5.91
CA LEU A 102 16.37 -13.17 -5.51
C LEU A 102 16.58 -14.08 -6.72
N LYS A 103 15.62 -14.12 -7.66
CA LYS A 103 15.74 -14.92 -8.89
C LYS A 103 16.98 -14.54 -9.69
N PHE A 104 17.25 -13.24 -9.82
CA PHE A 104 18.44 -12.75 -10.51
C PHE A 104 19.73 -13.13 -9.77
N TRP A 105 19.78 -12.93 -8.46
CA TRP A 105 20.97 -13.27 -7.65
C TRP A 105 21.29 -14.77 -7.67
N GLN A 106 20.27 -15.61 -7.73
CA GLN A 106 20.45 -17.07 -7.78
C GLN A 106 21.01 -17.57 -9.12
N CYS A 107 20.97 -16.78 -10.18
CA CYS A 107 21.52 -17.18 -11.48
C CYS A 107 23.03 -17.37 -11.46
N ASP A 108 23.75 -16.70 -10.56
CA ASP A 108 25.20 -16.85 -10.43
C ASP A 108 25.62 -18.17 -9.79
N ARG A 109 24.65 -18.95 -9.30
CA ARG A 109 24.86 -20.32 -8.82
C ARG A 109 24.79 -21.36 -9.94
N GLN A 110 24.46 -20.95 -11.17
CA GLN A 110 24.40 -21.86 -12.31
C GLN A 110 25.80 -22.17 -12.82
N GLU A 111 26.10 -23.45 -13.01
CA GLU A 111 27.36 -23.88 -13.62
C GLU A 111 27.30 -23.74 -15.14
N GLY A 112 28.32 -23.09 -15.71
CA GLY A 112 28.48 -22.93 -17.15
C GLY A 112 27.97 -21.59 -17.70
N TYR A 113 28.77 -20.99 -18.58
CA TYR A 113 28.56 -19.65 -19.15
C TYR A 113 27.16 -19.46 -19.75
N TYR A 114 26.74 -20.37 -20.63
CA TYR A 114 25.44 -20.25 -21.32
C TYR A 114 24.25 -20.34 -20.36
N LYS A 115 24.28 -21.29 -19.41
CA LYS A 115 23.19 -21.49 -18.43
C LYS A 115 23.05 -20.29 -17.51
N LEU A 116 24.18 -19.72 -17.07
CA LEU A 116 24.19 -18.49 -16.26
C LEU A 116 23.52 -17.34 -17.01
N HIS A 117 23.93 -17.07 -18.26
CA HIS A 117 23.41 -15.93 -19.01
C HIS A 117 21.98 -16.11 -19.51
N GLU A 118 21.55 -17.35 -19.76
CA GLU A 118 20.15 -17.66 -20.02
C GLU A 118 19.29 -17.41 -18.77
N CYS A 119 19.73 -17.87 -17.59
CA CYS A 119 19.05 -17.61 -16.33
C CYS A 119 18.95 -16.10 -16.07
N ARG A 120 20.07 -15.38 -16.15
CA ARG A 120 20.10 -13.92 -15.97
C ARG A 120 19.18 -13.24 -16.98
N GLY A 121 19.16 -13.67 -18.24
CA GLY A 121 18.27 -13.14 -19.28
C GLY A 121 16.78 -13.28 -18.91
N LYS A 122 16.37 -14.46 -18.43
CA LYS A 122 15.00 -14.70 -17.96
C LYS A 122 14.64 -13.83 -16.76
N ALA A 123 15.54 -13.74 -15.76
CA ALA A 123 15.33 -12.91 -14.58
C ALA A 123 15.24 -11.41 -14.95
N LEU A 124 16.15 -10.93 -15.81
CA LEU A 124 16.16 -9.55 -16.29
C LEU A 124 14.89 -9.20 -17.08
N SER A 125 14.33 -10.14 -17.84
CA SER A 125 13.05 -9.90 -18.53
C SER A 125 11.92 -9.56 -17.54
N GLY A 126 11.81 -10.32 -16.45
CA GLY A 126 10.85 -10.03 -15.37
C GLY A 126 11.14 -8.71 -14.64
N ILE A 127 12.41 -8.43 -14.35
CA ILE A 127 12.84 -7.15 -13.75
C ILE A 127 12.48 -5.98 -14.64
N PHE A 128 12.75 -6.05 -15.94
CA PHE A 128 12.50 -4.99 -16.90
C PHE A 128 11.02 -4.77 -17.21
N ALA A 129 10.20 -5.82 -17.09
CA ALA A 129 8.75 -5.67 -17.17
C ALA A 129 8.20 -4.89 -15.96
N LYS A 130 8.74 -5.13 -14.76
CA LYS A 130 8.32 -4.42 -13.54
C LYS A 130 8.92 -3.02 -13.44
N TYR A 131 10.18 -2.85 -13.86
CA TYR A 131 10.96 -1.62 -13.73
C TYR A 131 11.53 -1.20 -15.10
N PRO A 132 10.71 -0.57 -15.97
CA PRO A 132 11.15 -0.16 -17.30
C PRO A 132 12.29 0.86 -17.29
N ASP A 133 12.40 1.64 -16.23
CA ASP A 133 13.49 2.61 -16.04
C ASP A 133 14.83 1.91 -15.76
N ILE A 134 14.85 0.80 -15.01
CA ILE A 134 16.04 -0.05 -14.86
C ILE A 134 16.48 -0.60 -16.22
N LYS A 135 15.54 -0.99 -17.09
CA LYS A 135 15.83 -1.42 -18.47
C LYS A 135 16.49 -0.29 -19.27
N ALA A 136 15.94 0.92 -19.19
CA ALA A 136 16.48 2.08 -19.89
C ALA A 136 17.91 2.37 -19.45
N GLN A 137 18.17 2.41 -18.13
CA GLN A 137 19.51 2.63 -17.59
C GLN A 137 20.48 1.52 -17.98
N ALA A 138 20.08 0.25 -17.90
CA ALA A 138 20.93 -0.87 -18.29
C ALA A 138 21.37 -0.80 -19.77
N LYS A 139 20.51 -0.28 -20.66
CA LYS A 139 20.88 -0.05 -22.07
C LYS A 139 21.90 1.07 -22.25
N VAL A 140 21.86 2.10 -21.42
CA VAL A 140 22.81 3.23 -21.46
C VAL A 140 24.18 2.81 -20.94
N ASP A 141 24.22 2.04 -19.84
CA ASP A 141 25.46 1.59 -19.20
C ASP A 141 26.26 0.63 -20.10
N ILE A 142 25.57 -0.10 -20.98
CA ILE A 142 26.17 -1.05 -21.91
C ILE A 142 26.59 -0.30 -23.18
N LYS A 143 27.77 0.31 -23.14
CA LYS A 143 28.44 0.93 -24.30
C LYS A 143 28.92 -0.13 -25.32
N ASN A 144 28.02 -0.85 -25.99
CA ASN A 144 28.23 -1.50 -27.30
C ASN A 144 26.99 -2.29 -27.78
N THR A 145 26.28 -1.68 -28.72
CA THR A 145 25.54 -2.16 -29.92
C THR A 145 24.85 -3.53 -30.04
N GLN A 146 24.87 -4.47 -29.08
CA GLN A 146 24.01 -5.66 -29.14
C GLN A 146 23.09 -5.78 -27.91
N PRO A 147 21.82 -5.30 -28.02
CA PRO A 147 20.79 -5.45 -26.99
C PRO A 147 20.55 -6.90 -26.55
N THR A 148 20.92 -7.87 -27.39
CA THR A 148 20.82 -9.31 -27.16
C THR A 148 21.79 -9.85 -26.10
N LYS A 149 22.76 -9.05 -25.63
CA LYS A 149 23.79 -9.46 -24.66
C LYS A 149 23.72 -8.74 -23.31
N ILE A 150 22.57 -8.15 -22.95
CA ILE A 150 22.44 -7.42 -21.67
C ILE A 150 22.77 -8.31 -20.47
N SER A 151 22.37 -9.59 -20.49
CA SER A 151 22.67 -10.53 -19.40
C SER A 151 24.16 -10.83 -19.19
N THR A 152 25.01 -10.56 -20.19
CA THR A 152 26.46 -10.79 -20.10
C THR A 152 27.22 -9.56 -19.63
N GLN A 153 26.59 -8.38 -19.63
CA GLN A 153 27.26 -7.11 -19.36
C GLN A 153 26.72 -6.38 -18.12
N VAL A 154 25.54 -6.77 -17.63
CA VAL A 154 25.00 -6.23 -16.38
C VAL A 154 25.85 -6.69 -15.18
N ASN A 155 26.35 -5.72 -14.42
CA ASN A 155 26.93 -5.95 -13.09
C ASN A 155 25.84 -6.44 -12.13
N GLN A 156 26.07 -7.59 -11.48
CA GLN A 156 25.13 -8.16 -10.53
C GLN A 156 24.82 -7.21 -9.37
N GLU A 157 25.83 -6.69 -8.70
CA GLU A 157 25.67 -5.86 -7.50
C GLU A 157 24.93 -4.56 -7.85
N GLY A 158 25.33 -3.91 -8.94
CA GLY A 158 24.66 -2.70 -9.42
C GLY A 158 23.18 -2.94 -9.78
N MET A 159 22.86 -4.09 -10.37
CA MET A 159 21.48 -4.47 -10.68
C MET A 159 20.67 -4.75 -9.41
N LEU A 160 21.23 -5.52 -8.47
CA LEU A 160 20.58 -5.81 -7.19
C LEU A 160 20.31 -4.54 -6.39
N GLN A 161 21.28 -3.64 -6.32
CA GLN A 161 21.15 -2.36 -5.63
C GLN A 161 20.00 -1.52 -6.20
N ARG A 162 19.90 -1.40 -7.54
CA ARG A 162 18.80 -0.69 -8.20
C ARG A 162 17.43 -1.30 -7.89
N ILE A 163 17.34 -2.64 -7.89
CA ILE A 163 16.09 -3.32 -7.54
C ILE A 163 15.74 -3.05 -6.07
N TRP A 164 16.72 -3.11 -5.16
CA TRP A 164 16.48 -2.86 -3.74
C TRP A 164 16.04 -1.42 -3.46
N GLU A 165 16.58 -0.44 -4.18
CA GLU A 165 16.11 0.95 -4.13
C GLU A 165 14.65 1.09 -4.54
N LYS A 166 14.23 0.40 -5.62
CA LYS A 166 12.81 0.38 -6.02
C LYS A 166 11.91 -0.27 -4.99
N THR A 167 12.32 -1.42 -4.45
CA THR A 167 11.54 -2.08 -3.39
C THR A 167 11.44 -1.20 -2.14
N ASN A 168 12.49 -0.44 -1.81
CA ASN A 168 12.44 0.50 -0.69
C ASN A 168 11.44 1.62 -0.95
N ALA A 169 11.44 2.19 -2.16
CA ALA A 169 10.49 3.23 -2.54
C ALA A 169 9.03 2.74 -2.44
N ASP A 170 8.77 1.50 -2.85
CA ASP A 170 7.45 0.86 -2.72
C ASP A 170 7.07 0.68 -1.22
N THR A 171 7.98 0.20 -0.38
CA THR A 171 7.74 0.09 1.09
C THR A 171 7.47 1.45 1.72
N GLN A 172 8.25 2.47 1.38
CA GLN A 172 8.04 3.84 1.88
C GLN A 172 6.72 4.43 1.39
N THR A 173 6.27 4.07 0.19
CA THR A 173 4.94 4.45 -0.31
C THR A 173 3.85 3.83 0.54
N ALA A 174 3.94 2.52 0.84
CA ALA A 174 2.99 1.84 1.71
C ALA A 174 2.90 2.49 3.11
N LYS A 175 4.06 2.81 3.70
CA LYS A 175 4.16 3.48 5.00
C LYS A 175 3.52 4.87 5.03
N ARG A 176 3.78 5.70 4.02
CA ARG A 176 3.23 7.07 3.94
C ARG A 176 1.71 7.08 3.82
N VAL A 177 1.14 6.10 3.12
CA VAL A 177 -0.31 6.01 2.95
C VAL A 177 -1.02 5.73 4.28
N LEU A 178 -0.35 5.07 5.22
CA LEU A 178 -0.87 4.81 6.57
C LEU A 178 -0.51 5.90 7.59
N ALA A 179 0.33 6.86 7.22
CA ALA A 179 0.65 7.95 8.12
C ALA A 179 -0.60 8.80 8.35
N PRO A 180 -0.89 9.21 9.60
CA PRO A 180 -1.97 10.14 9.86
C PRO A 180 -1.75 11.42 9.04
N SER A 181 -2.82 11.90 8.39
CA SER A 181 -2.77 13.19 7.69
C SER A 181 -2.38 14.27 8.70
N PRO A 182 -1.50 15.23 8.34
CA PRO A 182 -1.17 16.32 9.22
C PRO A 182 -2.47 17.07 9.56
N THR A 183 -2.81 17.11 10.85
CA THR A 183 -3.91 17.93 11.35
C THR A 183 -3.61 19.37 10.94
N PRO A 184 -4.53 20.06 10.23
CA PRO A 184 -4.39 21.50 10.03
C PRO A 184 -4.26 22.12 11.42
N GLN A 185 -3.09 22.66 11.74
CA GLN A 185 -2.92 23.44 12.96
C GLN A 185 -3.95 24.57 12.87
N ALA A 186 -4.94 24.55 13.77
CA ALA A 186 -5.82 25.68 13.96
C ALA A 186 -4.92 26.89 14.18
N GLN A 187 -4.94 27.83 13.23
CA GLN A 187 -4.38 29.15 13.43
C GLN A 187 -5.06 29.71 14.67
N GLN A 188 -4.33 29.67 15.79
CA GLN A 188 -4.70 30.41 16.99
C GLN A 188 -4.57 31.88 16.61
N LEU A 189 -5.72 32.51 16.40
CA LEU A 189 -5.92 33.96 16.41
C LEU A 189 -5.94 34.45 17.87
#